data_AF-A0A2E3YEE0-F1
#
_entry.id   AF-A0A2E3YEE0-F1
#
_cell.length_a   1.000
_cell.length_b   1.000
_cell.length_c   1.000
_cell.angle_alpha   90.00
_cell.angle_beta   90.00
_cell.angle_gamma   90.00
#
_symmetry.space_group_name_H-M   'P 1'
#
loop_
_entity.id
_entity.type
_entity.pdbx_description
1 polymer ?
#
loop_
_entity_poly.entity_id
_entity_poly.type
_entity_poly.pdbx_seq_one_letter_code
_entity_poly.pdbx_strand_id
1 'polypeptide(L)'
;MEGDRPGCVPRTAGPRNRSPPGDEATPRGDIVTDLTSLSPNLWVTEEPLKLGPARLNHRITVVRLSDGRLWVHSPVAYTDELSAALAELGDVTDLVAPSIFHDLHWNQWRGQYT
;
A
#
# COMPACT_ATOMS: atom_id res chain seq x y z
N MET A 1 18.44 -62.34 15.67
CA MET A 1 17.41 -61.71 14.81
C MET A 1 16.94 -60.48 15.55
N GLU A 2 17.62 -59.36 15.35
CA GLU A 2 17.28 -58.05 15.94
C GLU A 2 17.62 -56.99 14.90
N GLY A 3 16.65 -56.11 14.65
CA GLY A 3 16.53 -55.32 13.42
C GLY A 3 17.50 -54.16 13.29
N ASP A 4 17.94 -53.96 12.05
CA ASP A 4 18.68 -52.80 11.56
C ASP A 4 17.80 -51.53 11.61
N ARG A 5 18.26 -50.48 12.29
CA ARG A 5 17.63 -49.15 12.29
C ARG A 5 18.41 -48.26 11.31
N PRO A 6 17.78 -47.66 10.27
CA PRO A 6 18.49 -46.71 9.44
C PRO A 6 18.76 -45.40 10.20
N GLY A 7 20.03 -45.00 10.21
CA GLY A 7 20.54 -43.79 10.84
C GLY A 7 20.01 -42.50 10.21
N CYS A 8 19.96 -41.46 11.03
CA CYS A 8 19.53 -40.10 10.70
C CYS A 8 20.41 -39.51 9.58
N VAL A 9 19.80 -39.15 8.44
CA VAL A 9 20.46 -38.37 7.38
C VAL A 9 20.46 -36.88 7.71
N PRO A 10 21.59 -36.16 7.54
CA PRO A 10 21.64 -34.73 7.80
C PRO A 10 20.92 -33.93 6.69
N ARG A 11 20.03 -33.01 7.08
CA ARG A 11 19.41 -32.03 6.17
C ARG A 11 20.47 -31.06 5.65
N THR A 12 20.63 -30.98 4.34
CA THR A 12 21.42 -29.95 3.67
C THR A 12 20.79 -28.56 3.87
N ALA A 13 21.61 -27.58 4.20
CA ALA A 13 21.21 -26.17 4.27
C ALA A 13 21.04 -25.62 2.84
N GLY A 14 19.84 -25.13 2.52
CA GLY A 14 19.58 -24.39 1.27
C GLY A 14 20.34 -23.06 1.22
N PRO A 15 20.50 -22.46 0.02
CA PRO A 15 21.30 -21.25 -0.15
C PRO A 15 20.68 -20.08 0.62
N ARG A 16 21.49 -19.43 1.46
CA ARG A 16 21.13 -18.17 2.12
C ARG A 16 21.17 -17.05 1.09
N ASN A 17 20.00 -16.52 0.74
CA ASN A 17 19.86 -15.37 -0.14
C ASN A 17 20.50 -14.15 0.54
N ARG A 18 21.66 -13.70 0.06
CA ARG A 18 22.29 -12.45 0.51
C ARG A 18 21.96 -11.36 -0.51
N SER A 19 21.13 -10.40 -0.12
CA SER A 19 20.94 -9.15 -0.86
C SER A 19 22.25 -8.34 -0.87
N PRO A 20 22.58 -7.62 -1.96
CA PRO A 20 23.76 -6.77 -2.00
C PRO A 20 23.57 -5.48 -1.18
N PRO A 21 24.66 -4.80 -0.76
CA PRO A 21 24.57 -3.52 -0.08
C PRO A 21 24.21 -2.45 -1.12
N GLY A 22 23.05 -1.81 -0.96
CA GLY A 22 22.63 -0.67 -1.77
C GLY A 22 23.13 0.62 -1.14
N ASP A 23 23.86 1.40 -1.93
CA ASP A 23 24.30 2.75 -1.61
C ASP A 23 23.12 3.66 -1.26
N GLU A 24 23.38 4.58 -0.33
CA GLU A 24 22.46 5.64 0.08
C GLU A 24 21.94 6.45 -1.11
N ALA A 25 20.62 6.46 -1.28
CA ALA A 25 19.92 7.52 -1.98
C ALA A 25 18.89 8.12 -1.02
N THR A 26 19.18 9.33 -0.52
CA THR A 26 18.18 10.17 0.15
C THR A 26 17.16 10.62 -0.90
N PRO A 27 15.85 10.33 -0.77
CA PRO A 27 14.89 10.86 -1.72
C PRO A 27 14.54 12.31 -1.40
N ARG A 28 14.67 13.18 -2.41
CA ARG A 28 14.23 14.58 -2.39
C ARG A 28 12.82 14.64 -2.96
N GLY A 29 11.84 14.86 -2.10
CA GLY A 29 10.55 15.44 -2.47
C GLY A 29 9.78 14.61 -3.50
N ASP A 30 9.23 13.49 -3.08
CA ASP A 30 8.55 12.56 -3.97
C ASP A 30 7.04 12.67 -3.76
N ILE A 31 6.31 12.95 -4.84
CA ILE A 31 4.88 12.64 -4.92
C ILE A 31 4.78 11.12 -4.73
N VAL A 32 3.95 10.65 -3.80
CA VAL A 32 3.93 9.22 -3.43
C VAL A 32 2.86 8.49 -4.22
N THR A 33 3.30 7.92 -5.34
CA THR A 33 2.45 7.33 -6.37
C THR A 33 2.24 5.82 -6.25
N ASP A 34 3.01 5.14 -5.40
CA ASP A 34 3.06 3.68 -5.34
C ASP A 34 2.13 3.10 -4.26
N LEU A 35 1.06 2.42 -4.69
CA LEU A 35 0.20 1.65 -3.80
C LEU A 35 0.93 0.39 -3.30
N THR A 36 1.39 0.44 -2.05
CA THR A 36 2.06 -0.69 -1.40
C THR A 36 1.04 -1.74 -0.99
N SER A 37 1.16 -2.96 -1.52
CA SER A 37 0.31 -4.09 -1.13
C SER A 37 0.70 -4.59 0.27
N LEU A 38 -0.27 -4.62 1.18
CA LEU A 38 -0.14 -5.24 2.51
C LEU A 38 -0.75 -6.64 2.53
N SER A 39 -1.73 -6.90 1.65
CA SER A 39 -2.33 -8.22 1.43
C SER A 39 -2.96 -8.29 0.03
N PRO A 40 -3.43 -9.47 -0.46
CA PRO A 40 -3.98 -9.62 -1.81
C PRO A 40 -5.09 -8.64 -2.18
N ASN A 41 -5.82 -8.10 -1.20
CA ASN A 41 -6.95 -7.18 -1.40
C ASN A 41 -6.80 -5.87 -0.59
N LEU A 42 -5.59 -5.55 -0.12
CA LEU A 42 -5.34 -4.38 0.73
C LEU A 42 -4.07 -3.66 0.31
N TRP A 43 -4.20 -2.36 0.02
CA TRP A 43 -3.11 -1.47 -0.33
C TRP A 43 -3.12 -0.20 0.50
N VAL A 44 -1.95 0.41 0.65
CA VAL A 44 -1.77 1.72 1.29
C VAL A 44 -0.81 2.57 0.49
N THR A 45 -1.01 3.88 0.51
CA THR A 45 0.03 4.86 0.20
C THR A 45 -0.02 5.99 1.22
N GLU A 46 1.09 6.71 1.38
CA GLU A 46 1.22 7.80 2.33
C GLU A 46 1.74 9.05 1.64
N GLU A 47 1.12 10.20 1.89
CA GLU A 47 1.61 11.47 1.42
C GLU A 47 2.01 12.38 2.59
N PRO A 48 3.13 13.11 2.50
CA PRO A 48 3.48 14.11 3.49
C PRO A 48 2.44 15.23 3.55
N LEU A 49 1.74 15.35 4.67
CA LEU A 49 0.79 16.43 4.94
C LEU A 49 1.43 17.47 5.86
N LYS A 50 1.54 18.70 5.36
CA LYS A 50 1.99 19.85 6.15
C LYS A 50 0.79 20.63 6.65
N LEU A 51 0.63 20.69 7.97
CA LEU A 51 -0.40 21.51 8.62
C LEU A 51 0.31 22.57 9.49
N GLY A 52 0.62 23.71 8.89
CA GLY A 52 1.41 24.75 9.53
C GLY A 52 2.80 24.23 9.96
N PRO A 53 3.18 24.32 11.24
CA PRO A 53 4.47 23.80 11.73
C PRO A 53 4.48 22.27 11.87
N ALA A 54 3.32 21.60 11.85
CA ALA A 54 3.23 20.15 11.99
C ALA A 54 3.50 19.43 10.66
N ARG A 55 4.23 18.32 10.74
CA ARG A 55 4.45 17.38 9.64
C ARG A 55 3.79 16.06 10.01
N LEU A 56 2.80 15.67 9.24
CA LEU A 56 2.04 14.43 9.40
C LEU A 56 2.23 13.58 8.15
N ASN A 57 2.05 12.27 8.27
CA ASN A 57 1.91 11.39 7.13
C ASN A 57 0.42 11.09 6.97
N HIS A 58 -0.17 11.53 5.85
CA HIS A 58 -1.55 11.24 5.52
C HIS A 58 -1.60 9.93 4.73
N ARG A 59 -2.25 8.91 5.29
CA ARG A 59 -2.35 7.60 4.67
C ARG A 59 -3.73 7.42 4.04
N ILE A 60 -3.74 6.92 2.81
CA ILE A 60 -4.92 6.33 2.15
C ILE A 60 -4.84 4.81 2.28
N THR A 61 -5.99 4.18 2.46
CA THR A 61 -6.14 2.72 2.46
C THR A 61 -7.14 2.32 1.40
N VAL A 62 -6.76 1.37 0.54
CA VAL A 62 -7.57 0.87 -0.56
C VAL A 62 -7.86 -0.61 -0.29
N VAL A 63 -9.14 -0.98 -0.32
CA VAL A 63 -9.59 -2.35 -0.10
C VAL A 63 -10.38 -2.79 -1.31
N ARG A 64 -10.04 -3.96 -1.86
CA ARG A 64 -10.86 -4.60 -2.89
C ARG A 64 -11.95 -5.45 -2.25
N LEU A 65 -13.19 -5.18 -2.61
CA LEU A 65 -14.37 -5.87 -2.15
C LEU A 65 -14.56 -7.20 -2.90
N SER A 66 -15.45 -8.07 -2.39
CA SER A 66 -15.69 -9.40 -2.98
C SER A 66 -16.24 -9.37 -4.40
N ASP A 67 -16.84 -8.25 -4.81
CA ASP A 67 -17.36 -8.01 -6.16
C ASP A 67 -16.33 -7.35 -7.09
N GLY A 68 -15.09 -7.15 -6.63
CA GLY A 68 -14.00 -6.56 -7.40
C GLY A 68 -13.93 -5.03 -7.35
N ARG A 69 -14.91 -4.36 -6.74
CA ARG A 69 -14.92 -2.89 -6.57
C ARG A 69 -13.99 -2.47 -5.45
N LEU A 70 -13.66 -1.17 -5.41
CA LEU A 70 -12.74 -0.60 -4.43
C LEU A 70 -13.47 0.28 -3.41
N TRP A 71 -13.12 0.04 -2.15
CA TRP A 71 -13.38 0.93 -1.03
C TRP A 71 -12.10 1.69 -0.68
N VAL A 72 -12.20 3.02 -0.65
CA VAL A 72 -11.11 3.94 -0.35
C VAL A 72 -11.39 4.66 0.97
N HIS A 73 -10.46 4.55 1.91
CA HIS A 73 -10.55 5.16 3.22
C HIS A 73 -9.45 6.22 3.41
N SER A 74 -9.82 7.36 3.99
CA SER A 74 -8.93 8.50 4.25
C SER A 74 -8.22 8.98 2.97
N PRO A 75 -8.98 9.47 1.97
CA PRO A 75 -8.41 9.88 0.70
C PRO A 75 -7.40 11.02 0.87
N VAL A 76 -6.24 10.86 0.23
CA VAL A 76 -5.18 11.88 0.10
C VAL A 76 -5.46 12.81 -1.10
N ALA A 77 -4.48 13.63 -1.50
CA ALA A 77 -4.63 14.48 -2.66
C ALA A 77 -4.97 13.65 -3.91
N TYR A 78 -5.94 14.12 -4.70
CA TYR A 78 -6.25 13.47 -5.96
C TYR A 78 -5.20 13.85 -6.99
N THR A 79 -4.55 12.85 -7.57
CA THR A 79 -3.58 13.00 -8.65
C THR A 79 -3.96 12.06 -9.80
N ASP A 80 -3.58 12.43 -11.02
CA ASP A 80 -3.86 11.61 -12.20
C ASP A 80 -3.15 10.25 -12.09
N GLU A 81 -1.99 10.23 -11.44
CA GLU A 81 -1.23 9.00 -11.25
C GLU A 81 -1.86 8.08 -10.18
N LEU A 82 -2.38 8.65 -9.08
CA LEU A 82 -3.15 7.86 -8.10
C LEU A 82 -4.43 7.32 -8.74
N SER A 83 -5.11 8.12 -9.56
CA SER A 83 -6.27 7.70 -10.33
C SER A 83 -5.94 6.53 -11.24
N ALA A 84 -4.84 6.60 -11.98
CA ALA A 84 -4.40 5.52 -12.86
C ALA A 84 -4.08 4.25 -12.06
N ALA A 85 -3.37 4.38 -10.94
CA ALA A 85 -3.06 3.24 -10.07
C ALA A 85 -4.32 2.57 -9.50
N LEU A 86 -5.35 3.35 -9.15
CA LEU A 86 -6.64 2.82 -8.68
C LEU A 86 -7.41 2.13 -9.81
N ALA A 87 -7.42 2.69 -11.01
CA ALA A 87 -8.11 2.13 -12.17
C ALA A 87 -7.58 0.73 -12.55
N GLU A 88 -6.28 0.47 -12.35
CA GLU A 88 -5.68 -0.86 -12.54
C GLU A 88 -6.14 -1.89 -11.49
N LEU A 89 -6.64 -1.45 -10.33
CA LEU A 89 -7.11 -2.32 -9.25
C LEU A 89 -8.61 -2.61 -9.31
N GLY A 90 -9.41 -1.68 -9.84
CA GLY A 90 -10.87 -1.79 -9.97
C GLY A 90 -11.59 -0.45 -9.85
N ASP A 91 -12.93 -0.47 -9.98
CA ASP A 91 -13.75 0.73 -9.87
C ASP A 91 -13.91 1.17 -8.41
N VAL A 92 -13.58 2.43 -8.10
CA VAL A 92 -13.81 3.02 -6.76
C VAL A 92 -15.29 3.37 -6.62
N THR A 93 -15.97 2.75 -5.65
CA THR A 93 -17.39 3.01 -5.39
C THR A 93 -17.70 3.58 -4.02
N ASP A 94 -16.79 3.40 -3.06
CA ASP A 94 -17.02 3.78 -1.68
C ASP A 94 -15.86 4.64 -1.20
N LEU A 95 -16.15 5.92 -0.90
CA LEU A 95 -15.17 6.88 -0.37
C LEU A 95 -15.52 7.24 1.07
N VAL A 96 -14.62 6.92 2.00
CA VAL A 96 -14.82 7.18 3.43
C VAL A 96 -13.79 8.18 3.94
N ALA A 97 -14.28 9.36 4.32
CA ALA A 97 -13.51 10.43 4.95
C ALA A 97 -13.81 10.44 6.47
N PRO A 98 -12.96 9.82 7.32
CA PRO A 98 -13.31 9.53 8.71
C PRO A 98 -13.15 10.72 9.69
N SER A 99 -12.71 11.90 9.23
CA SER A 99 -12.57 13.07 10.12
C SER A 99 -12.81 14.41 9.39
N ILE A 100 -13.18 15.44 10.15
CA ILE A 100 -13.43 16.82 9.69
C ILE A 100 -12.24 17.56 9.05
N PHE A 101 -11.02 17.03 9.13
CA PHE A 101 -9.88 17.54 8.34
C PHE A 101 -9.79 16.92 6.93
N HIS A 102 -10.70 16.02 6.56
CA HIS A 102 -10.72 15.33 5.26
C HIS A 102 -11.59 15.99 4.19
N ASP A 103 -12.24 17.12 4.48
CA ASP A 103 -12.97 17.91 3.46
C ASP A 103 -12.02 18.63 2.47
N LEU A 104 -10.69 18.58 2.69
CA LEU A 104 -9.70 19.23 1.83
C LEU A 104 -9.65 18.68 0.40
N HIS A 105 -9.87 17.37 0.21
CA HIS A 105 -9.80 16.72 -1.10
C HIS A 105 -11.15 16.19 -1.60
N TRP A 106 -12.20 16.27 -0.77
CA TRP A 106 -13.52 15.70 -1.08
C TRP A 106 -14.09 16.19 -2.41
N ASN A 107 -13.92 17.48 -2.73
CA ASN A 107 -14.38 18.04 -4.01
C ASN A 107 -13.63 17.46 -5.23
N GLN A 108 -12.35 17.11 -5.07
CA GLN A 108 -11.56 16.51 -6.15
C GLN A 108 -12.01 15.08 -6.44
N TRP A 109 -12.27 14.31 -5.38
CA TRP A 109 -12.73 12.92 -5.50
C TRP A 109 -14.19 12.82 -5.98
N ARG A 110 -15.10 13.65 -5.46
CA ARG A 110 -16.52 13.65 -5.90
C ARG A 110 -16.74 14.02 -7.36
N GLY A 111 -15.82 14.76 -7.97
CA GLY A 111 -15.90 15.08 -9.40
C GLY A 111 -15.64 13.88 -10.31
N GLN A 112 -15.01 12.81 -9.79
CA GLN A 112 -14.54 11.67 -10.56
C GLN A 112 -15.36 10.40 -10.33
N TYR A 113 -15.97 10.27 -9.15
CA TYR A 113 -16.78 9.11 -8.77
C TYR A 113 -18.20 9.58 -8.40
N THR A 114 -19.21 9.08 -9.11
CA THR A 114 -20.65 9.38 -8.93
C THR A 114 -21.42 8.11 -8.63
#